data_AF-A0A7K1EAI0-F1
#
_entry.id   AF-A0A7K1EAI0-F1
#
_cell.length_a   1.000
_cell.length_b   1.000
_cell.length_c   1.000
_cell.angle_alpha   90.00
_cell.angle_beta   90.00
_cell.angle_gamma   90.00
#
_symmetry.space_group_name_H-M   'P 1'
#
loop_
_entity.id
_entity.type
_entity.pdbx_description
1 polymer ?
#
loop_
_entity_poly.entity_id
_entity_poly.type
_entity_poly.pdbx_seq_one_letter_code
_entity_poly.pdbx_strand_id
1 'polypeptide(L)'
;ALRQPVADVFGMFVPYGLMAWLGFRPRVIENARAINLIYQFWIHTEAIDRLGKAEEILNTPSHHRVHHGAQQEYLDKNYGGILITWDRLFGTFQREGERVRYGLTKNINTFNPVRIATHEYADIIRDVAKASSWKERLGYVFAHPGWGKKRQDEGREQPLTLAS
;
A
#
# COMPACT_ATOMS: atom_id res chain seq x y z
N ALA A 1 -9.34 -14.33 -0.80
CA ALA A 1 -10.19 -13.95 -1.95
C ALA A 1 -9.45 -12.88 -2.76
N LEU A 2 -9.17 -13.13 -4.04
CA LEU A 2 -8.66 -12.11 -4.95
C LEU A 2 -9.73 -11.04 -5.12
N ARG A 3 -9.60 -9.94 -4.38
CA ARG A 3 -10.43 -8.76 -4.56
C ARG A 3 -9.73 -7.89 -5.58
N GLN A 4 -10.17 -7.95 -6.84
CA GLN A 4 -9.75 -6.98 -7.84
C GLN A 4 -10.52 -5.69 -7.59
N PRO A 5 -9.85 -4.54 -7.43
CA PRO A 5 -10.53 -3.25 -7.30
C PRO A 5 -11.40 -2.97 -8.52
N VAL A 6 -12.58 -2.40 -8.34
CA VAL A 6 -13.42 -1.96 -9.48
C VAL A 6 -12.71 -0.86 -10.29
N ALA A 7 -11.79 -0.13 -9.67
CA ALA A 7 -10.95 0.88 -10.30
C ALA A 7 -9.65 0.34 -10.94
N ASP A 8 -9.42 -0.98 -10.92
CA ASP A 8 -8.17 -1.58 -11.41
C ASP A 8 -7.93 -1.30 -12.92
N VAL A 9 -9.02 -1.06 -13.65
CA VAL A 9 -9.03 -0.53 -15.02
C VAL A 9 -8.17 0.74 -15.13
N PHE A 10 -8.33 1.73 -14.25
CA PHE A 10 -7.53 2.96 -14.31
C PHE A 10 -6.06 2.71 -13.96
N GLY A 11 -5.81 1.83 -12.97
CA GLY A 11 -4.45 1.39 -12.60
C GLY A 11 -3.74 0.62 -13.72
N MET A 12 -4.49 0.02 -14.64
CA MET A 12 -3.95 -0.66 -15.81
C MET A 12 -3.82 0.28 -17.01
N PHE A 13 -4.87 1.00 -17.39
CA PHE A 13 -4.85 1.78 -18.63
C PHE A 13 -3.92 3.00 -18.57
N VAL A 14 -3.83 3.69 -17.43
CA VAL A 14 -3.03 4.92 -17.35
C VAL A 14 -1.52 4.64 -17.45
N PRO A 15 -0.88 3.83 -16.59
CA PRO A 15 0.57 3.65 -16.65
C PRO A 15 1.00 2.82 -17.88
N TYR A 16 0.28 1.75 -18.23
CA TYR A 16 0.65 0.90 -19.36
C TYR A 16 0.29 1.54 -20.70
N GLY A 17 -0.84 2.25 -20.77
CA GLY A 17 -1.22 3.03 -21.96
C GLY A 17 -0.26 4.19 -22.22
N LEU A 18 0.21 4.88 -21.16
CA LEU A 18 1.24 5.91 -21.29
C LEU A 18 2.54 5.33 -21.84
N MET A 19 3.00 4.18 -21.36
CA MET A 19 4.18 3.52 -21.91
C MET A 19 4.00 3.14 -23.38
N ALA A 20 2.83 2.60 -23.75
CA ALA A 20 2.54 2.30 -25.15
C ALA A 20 2.56 3.56 -26.03
N TRP A 21 2.00 4.66 -25.53
CA TRP A 21 2.01 5.97 -26.17
C TRP A 21 3.43 6.54 -26.31
N LEU A 22 4.30 6.34 -25.31
CA LEU A 22 5.72 6.68 -25.35
C LEU A 22 6.56 5.78 -26.28
N GLY A 23 5.93 4.87 -27.02
CA GLY A 23 6.56 4.05 -28.06
C GLY A 23 6.96 2.65 -27.64
N PHE A 24 6.66 2.22 -26.41
CA PHE A 24 6.89 0.84 -26.00
C PHE A 24 5.88 -0.10 -26.67
N ARG A 25 6.37 -1.15 -27.32
CA ARG A 25 5.50 -2.14 -27.97
C ARG A 25 4.60 -2.81 -26.91
N PRO A 26 3.27 -2.88 -27.10
CA PRO A 26 2.34 -3.48 -26.12
C PRO A 26 2.77 -4.88 -25.65
N ARG A 27 3.24 -5.72 -26.59
CA ARG A 27 3.72 -7.07 -26.28
C ARG A 27 4.89 -7.10 -25.28
N VAL A 28 5.77 -6.10 -25.28
CA VAL A 28 6.88 -6.02 -24.31
C VAL A 28 6.32 -5.71 -22.91
N ILE A 29 5.36 -4.79 -22.84
CA ILE A 29 4.69 -4.43 -21.59
C ILE A 29 3.95 -5.64 -21.01
N GLU A 30 3.19 -6.35 -21.84
CA GLU A 30 2.47 -7.57 -21.45
C GLU A 30 3.41 -8.66 -20.95
N ASN A 31 4.51 -8.91 -21.66
CA ASN A 31 5.52 -9.89 -21.24
C ASN A 31 6.14 -9.53 -19.89
N ALA A 32 6.53 -8.26 -19.70
CA ALA A 32 7.08 -7.79 -18.43
C ALA A 32 6.09 -7.95 -17.27
N ARG A 33 4.80 -7.64 -17.50
CA ARG A 33 3.74 -7.85 -16.52
C ARG A 33 3.53 -9.33 -16.22
N ALA A 34 3.56 -10.20 -17.22
CA ALA A 34 3.42 -11.64 -17.02
C ALA A 34 4.57 -12.20 -16.17
N ILE A 35 5.81 -11.79 -16.45
CA ILE A 35 6.98 -12.16 -15.65
C ILE A 35 6.81 -11.66 -14.20
N ASN A 36 6.41 -10.40 -14.03
CA ASN A 36 6.18 -9.85 -12.70
C ASN A 36 5.08 -10.61 -11.96
N LEU A 37 3.97 -10.96 -12.61
CA LEU A 37 2.86 -11.70 -12.00
C LEU A 37 3.30 -13.10 -11.53
N ILE A 38 4.07 -13.81 -12.36
CA ILE A 38 4.64 -15.12 -11.98
C ILE A 38 5.56 -14.96 -10.77
N TYR A 39 6.40 -13.92 -10.76
CA TYR A 39 7.27 -13.64 -9.62
C TYR A 39 6.47 -13.32 -8.35
N GLN A 40 5.42 -12.49 -8.46
CA GLN A 40 4.56 -12.16 -7.33
C GLN A 40 3.91 -13.42 -6.74
N PHE A 41 3.57 -14.43 -7.54
CA PHE A 41 2.89 -15.61 -7.02
C PHE A 41 3.70 -16.36 -5.96
N TRP A 42 4.96 -16.67 -6.22
CA TRP A 42 5.74 -17.55 -5.34
C TRP A 42 6.14 -16.88 -4.01
N ILE A 43 6.31 -15.56 -3.99
CA ILE A 43 6.66 -14.81 -2.77
C ILE A 43 5.50 -14.75 -1.75
N HIS A 44 4.29 -15.19 -2.09
CA HIS A 44 3.17 -15.28 -1.13
C HIS A 44 3.22 -16.52 -0.22
N THR A 45 4.28 -17.33 -0.27
CA THR A 45 4.37 -18.52 0.58
C THR A 45 4.80 -18.18 2.02
N GLU A 46 4.22 -18.87 3.00
CA GLU A 46 4.72 -18.87 4.39
C GLU A 46 5.69 -20.02 4.67
N ALA A 47 5.86 -20.95 3.73
CA ALA A 47 6.72 -22.12 3.94
C ALA A 47 8.21 -21.78 3.95
N ILE A 48 8.59 -20.63 3.39
CA ILE A 48 9.97 -20.15 3.35
C ILE A 48 10.07 -18.97 4.33
N ASP A 49 10.84 -19.18 5.40
CA ASP A 49 11.08 -18.13 6.40
C ASP A 49 11.95 -17.01 5.80
N ARG A 50 13.23 -17.27 5.53
CA ARG A 50 14.18 -16.28 4.99
C ARG A 50 15.05 -16.85 3.88
N LEU A 51 15.55 -15.97 3.01
CA LEU A 51 16.43 -16.32 1.88
C LEU A 51 17.87 -15.81 2.02
N GLY A 52 18.24 -15.30 3.20
CA GLY A 52 19.60 -14.84 3.49
C GLY A 52 20.01 -13.68 2.58
N LYS A 53 21.20 -13.75 1.96
CA LYS A 53 21.76 -12.65 1.15
C LYS A 53 20.88 -12.20 -0.02
N ALA A 54 20.02 -13.08 -0.54
CA ALA A 54 19.09 -12.71 -1.60
C ALA A 54 18.12 -11.59 -1.18
N GLU A 55 17.85 -11.44 0.13
CA GLU A 55 17.03 -10.37 0.71
C GLU A 55 17.65 -8.97 0.59
N GLU A 56 18.90 -8.86 0.16
CA GLU A 56 19.51 -7.55 -0.07
C GLU A 56 18.98 -6.93 -1.37
N ILE A 57 18.61 -7.77 -2.36
CA ILE A 57 18.29 -7.34 -3.73
C ILE A 57 16.85 -7.70 -4.12
N LEU A 58 16.37 -8.89 -3.74
CA LEU A 58 15.09 -9.43 -4.17
C LEU A 58 13.97 -9.16 -3.15
N ASN A 59 12.76 -8.97 -3.65
CA ASN A 59 11.57 -9.16 -2.83
C ASN A 59 11.43 -10.68 -2.55
N THR A 60 11.39 -11.04 -1.28
CA THR A 60 11.38 -12.43 -0.81
C THR A 60 10.07 -12.70 -0.08
N PRO A 61 9.75 -13.97 0.24
CA PRO A 61 8.57 -14.25 1.05
C PRO A 61 8.52 -13.44 2.35
N SER A 62 9.66 -13.28 3.04
CA SER A 62 9.74 -12.45 4.26
C SER A 62 9.38 -10.98 4.01
N HIS A 63 9.94 -10.35 2.98
CA HIS A 63 9.62 -8.96 2.65
C HIS A 63 8.15 -8.79 2.25
N HIS A 64 7.63 -9.78 1.53
CA HIS A 64 6.27 -9.76 1.03
C HIS A 64 5.24 -9.99 2.14
N ARG A 65 5.56 -10.78 3.17
CA ARG A 65 4.73 -10.85 4.38
C ARG A 65 4.64 -9.49 5.05
N VAL A 66 5.78 -8.78 5.22
CA VAL A 66 5.78 -7.41 5.75
C VAL A 66 4.88 -6.48 4.92
N HIS A 67 4.94 -6.57 3.59
CA HIS A 67 4.05 -5.78 2.72
C HIS A 67 2.55 -6.00 3.01
N HIS A 68 2.16 -7.23 3.35
CA HIS A 68 0.77 -7.57 3.72
C HIS A 68 0.45 -7.38 5.21
N GLY A 69 1.40 -6.87 6.01
CA GLY A 69 1.23 -6.68 7.43
C GLY A 69 0.28 -5.55 7.77
N ALA A 70 -0.65 -5.80 8.68
CA ALA A 70 -1.58 -4.79 9.19
C ALA A 70 -1.06 -4.08 10.46
N GLN A 71 0.10 -4.49 10.98
CA GLN A 71 0.75 -3.83 12.12
C GLN A 71 1.34 -2.47 11.72
N GLN A 72 1.38 -1.54 12.68
CA GLN A 72 1.86 -0.16 12.47
C GLN A 72 3.26 -0.08 11.84
N GLU A 73 4.18 -0.94 12.25
CA GLU A 73 5.56 -1.01 11.72
C GLU A 73 5.66 -1.50 10.27
N TYR A 74 4.63 -2.18 9.79
CA TYR A 74 4.57 -2.80 8.45
C TYR A 74 3.67 -2.02 7.47
N LEU A 75 2.96 -0.99 7.95
CA LEU A 75 2.19 -0.12 7.09
C LEU A 75 3.11 0.67 6.16
N ASP A 76 2.72 0.74 4.89
CA ASP A 76 3.42 1.53 3.87
C ASP A 76 4.89 1.11 3.67
N LYS A 77 5.13 -0.20 3.68
CA LYS A 77 6.47 -0.80 3.50
C LYS A 77 6.52 -1.80 2.34
N ASN A 78 7.75 -1.99 1.83
CA ASN A 78 8.12 -3.05 0.90
C ASN A 78 7.23 -3.11 -0.37
N TYR A 79 7.15 -2.02 -1.12
CA TYR A 79 6.34 -1.88 -2.32
C TYR A 79 6.91 -2.56 -3.57
N GLY A 80 8.21 -2.89 -3.57
CA GLY A 80 8.91 -3.41 -4.74
C GLY A 80 8.37 -4.77 -5.19
N GLY A 81 8.07 -4.93 -6.48
CA GLY A 81 7.59 -6.20 -7.03
C GLY A 81 8.66 -7.30 -6.99
N ILE A 82 9.67 -7.19 -7.86
CA ILE A 82 10.77 -8.18 -7.93
C ILE A 82 11.96 -7.75 -7.08
N LEU A 83 12.29 -6.45 -7.09
CA LEU A 83 13.50 -5.92 -6.47
C LEU A 83 13.14 -5.10 -5.23
N ILE A 84 13.68 -5.49 -4.07
CA ILE A 84 13.53 -4.74 -2.82
C ILE A 84 14.48 -3.53 -2.75
N THR A 85 15.45 -3.46 -3.67
CA THR A 85 16.40 -2.35 -3.77
C THR A 85 15.69 -1.00 -3.92
N TRP A 86 14.53 -0.96 -4.59
CA TRP A 86 13.73 0.26 -4.71
C TRP A 86 13.27 0.76 -3.34
N ASP A 87 12.79 -0.11 -2.48
CA ASP A 87 12.38 0.26 -1.12
C ASP A 87 13.54 0.75 -0.26
N ARG A 88 14.73 0.19 -0.46
CA ARG A 88 15.94 0.68 0.21
C ARG A 88 16.33 2.07 -0.29
N LEU A 89 16.24 2.31 -1.59
CA LEU A 89 16.56 3.60 -2.21
C LEU A 89 15.59 4.70 -1.77
N PHE A 90 14.30 4.38 -1.68
CA PHE A 90 13.24 5.34 -1.36
C PHE A 90 12.83 5.35 0.12
N GLY A 91 13.50 4.58 0.99
CA GLY A 91 13.28 4.61 2.44
C GLY A 91 12.00 3.92 2.92
N THR A 92 11.42 3.04 2.12
CA THR A 92 10.21 2.27 2.43
C THR A 92 10.51 0.82 2.83
N PHE A 93 11.79 0.45 2.91
CA PHE A 93 12.20 -0.89 3.32
C PHE A 93 11.95 -1.13 4.81
N GLN A 94 11.37 -2.29 5.13
CA GLN A 94 11.24 -2.81 6.48
C GLN A 94 11.54 -4.31 6.49
N ARG A 95 12.41 -4.73 7.42
CA ARG A 95 12.68 -6.15 7.63
C ARG A 95 11.60 -6.78 8.49
N GLU A 96 11.25 -8.04 8.23
CA GLU A 96 10.37 -8.81 9.11
C GLU A 96 11.04 -9.02 10.47
N GLY A 97 10.36 -8.56 11.52
CA GLY A 97 10.71 -8.71 12.92
C GLY A 97 9.68 -9.60 13.62
N GLU A 98 8.63 -9.00 14.17
CA GLU A 98 7.52 -9.73 14.76
C GLU A 98 6.71 -10.50 13.71
N ARG A 99 6.08 -11.61 14.14
CA ARG A 99 5.19 -12.40 13.27
C ARG A 99 4.11 -11.52 12.67
N VAL A 100 4.02 -11.53 11.34
CA VAL A 100 3.06 -10.71 10.58
C VAL A 100 1.61 -11.09 10.92
N ARG A 101 0.78 -10.07 11.15
CA ARG A 101 -0.67 -10.17 11.30
C ARG A 101 -1.31 -9.61 10.04
N TYR A 102 -1.88 -10.49 9.25
CA TYR A 102 -2.55 -10.12 8.00
C TYR A 102 -3.94 -9.55 8.25
N GLY A 103 -4.40 -8.73 7.30
CA GLY A 103 -5.77 -8.21 7.28
C GLY A 103 -5.80 -6.72 6.99
N LEU A 104 -6.92 -6.09 7.34
CA LEU A 104 -7.07 -4.65 7.26
C LEU A 104 -6.79 -4.03 8.63
N THR A 105 -6.25 -2.81 8.66
CA THR A 105 -6.07 -2.03 9.90
C THR A 105 -7.41 -1.72 10.59
N LYS A 106 -8.50 -1.66 9.81
CA LYS A 106 -9.88 -1.57 10.29
C LYS A 106 -10.71 -2.67 9.63
N ASN A 107 -11.30 -3.53 10.44
CA ASN A 107 -12.18 -4.57 9.94
C ASN A 107 -13.59 -4.01 9.68
N ILE A 108 -14.12 -4.34 8.51
CA ILE A 108 -15.50 -4.03 8.11
C ILE A 108 -16.38 -5.22 8.51
N ASN A 109 -17.23 -5.04 9.52
CA ASN A 109 -18.12 -6.08 10.03
C ASN A 109 -19.43 -6.16 9.19
N THR A 110 -19.31 -6.40 7.89
CA THR A 110 -20.45 -6.52 6.98
C THR A 110 -20.16 -7.48 5.84
N PHE A 111 -21.18 -8.20 5.39
CA PHE A 111 -21.11 -9.08 4.21
C PHE A 111 -21.75 -8.46 2.96
N ASN A 112 -22.26 -7.23 3.05
CA ASN A 112 -22.86 -6.55 1.90
C ASN A 112 -21.75 -6.09 0.93
N PRO A 113 -21.68 -6.63 -0.30
CA PRO A 113 -20.60 -6.36 -1.24
C PRO A 113 -20.56 -4.90 -1.71
N VAL A 114 -21.72 -4.26 -1.85
CA VAL A 114 -21.81 -2.83 -2.24
C VAL A 114 -21.21 -1.97 -1.14
N ARG A 115 -21.51 -2.26 0.13
CA ARG A 115 -20.96 -1.53 1.26
C ARG A 115 -19.46 -1.75 1.40
N ILE A 116 -18.99 -2.98 1.25
CA ILE A 116 -17.55 -3.30 1.25
C ILE A 116 -16.83 -2.48 0.16
N ALA A 117 -17.39 -2.41 -1.05
CA ALA A 117 -16.77 -1.70 -2.17
C ALA A 117 -16.84 -0.16 -2.04
N THR A 118 -17.90 0.40 -1.44
CA THR A 118 -18.16 1.85 -1.49
C THR A 118 -17.88 2.62 -0.19
N HIS A 119 -17.80 1.96 0.97
CA HIS A 119 -17.72 2.66 2.26
C HIS A 119 -16.49 3.58 2.40
N GLU A 120 -15.31 3.13 1.99
CA GLU A 120 -14.09 3.96 2.05
C GLU A 120 -14.21 5.20 1.15
N TYR A 121 -14.82 5.11 -0.03
CA TYR A 121 -15.07 6.27 -0.89
C TYR A 121 -16.02 7.27 -0.22
N ALA A 122 -17.07 6.79 0.45
CA ALA A 122 -18.00 7.65 1.18
C ALA A 122 -17.31 8.34 2.37
N ASP A 123 -16.39 7.65 3.04
CA ASP A 123 -15.61 8.20 4.15
C ASP A 123 -14.63 9.27 3.66
N ILE A 124 -13.91 9.04 2.55
CA ILE A 124 -13.05 10.05 1.90
C ILE A 124 -13.86 11.29 1.50
N ILE A 125 -15.03 11.12 0.86
CA ILE A 125 -15.90 12.25 0.48
C ILE A 125 -16.32 13.04 1.72
N ARG A 126 -16.67 12.35 2.81
CA ARG A 126 -17.06 13.00 4.06
C ARG A 126 -15.91 13.78 4.69
N ASP A 127 -14.69 13.22 4.68
CA ASP A 127 -13.50 13.87 5.24
C ASP A 127 -13.10 15.10 4.41
N VAL A 128 -13.17 15.02 3.08
CA VAL A 128 -12.98 16.17 2.17
C VAL A 128 -14.04 17.26 2.41
N ALA A 129 -15.30 16.88 2.59
CA ALA A 129 -16.38 17.83 2.83
C ALA A 129 -16.24 18.56 4.18
N LYS A 130 -15.72 17.85 5.20
CA LYS A 130 -15.46 18.42 6.54
C LYS A 130 -14.16 19.20 6.64
N ALA A 131 -13.23 19.04 5.68
CA ALA A 131 -11.94 19.70 5.69
C ALA A 131 -12.07 21.22 5.59
N SER A 132 -11.32 21.91 6.45
CA SER A 132 -11.34 23.37 6.60
C SER A 132 -10.46 24.10 5.58
N SER A 133 -9.51 23.38 4.97
CA SER A 133 -8.53 23.93 4.02
C SER A 133 -8.37 23.08 2.77
N TRP A 134 -7.99 23.72 1.66
CA TRP A 134 -7.66 23.01 0.40
C TRP A 134 -6.49 22.04 0.56
N LYS A 135 -5.51 22.36 1.43
CA LYS A 135 -4.41 21.46 1.75
C LYS A 135 -4.91 20.17 2.42
N GLU A 136 -5.88 20.26 3.33
CA GLU A 136 -6.54 19.09 3.93
C GLU A 136 -7.33 18.29 2.91
N ARG A 137 -8.13 18.97 2.07
CA ARG A 137 -8.90 18.32 1.01
C ARG A 137 -8.01 17.51 0.09
N LEU A 138 -6.94 18.12 -0.42
CA LEU A 138 -5.98 17.43 -1.28
C LEU A 138 -5.30 16.28 -0.56
N GLY A 139 -4.93 16.44 0.70
CA GLY A 139 -4.31 15.36 1.45
C GLY A 139 -5.24 14.18 1.72
N TYR A 140 -6.54 14.38 1.97
CA TYR A 140 -7.49 13.27 2.07
C TYR A 140 -7.66 12.48 0.76
N VAL A 141 -7.40 13.11 -0.40
CA VAL A 141 -7.53 12.48 -1.72
C VAL A 141 -6.23 11.82 -2.17
N PHE A 142 -5.08 12.44 -1.91
CA PHE A 142 -3.80 12.05 -2.53
C PHE A 142 -2.75 11.51 -1.55
N ALA A 143 -2.90 11.71 -0.24
CA ALA A 143 -1.94 11.19 0.73
C ALA A 143 -2.21 9.71 1.06
N HIS A 144 -1.22 9.06 1.68
CA HIS A 144 -1.35 7.68 2.13
C HIS A 144 -2.49 7.51 3.16
N PRO A 145 -3.14 6.33 3.19
CA PRO A 145 -4.14 6.01 4.20
C PRO A 145 -3.57 6.20 5.62
N GLY A 146 -4.22 7.03 6.44
CA GLY A 146 -3.76 7.32 7.81
C GLY A 146 -3.11 8.70 7.99
N TRP A 147 -2.79 9.41 6.91
CA TRP A 147 -2.25 10.78 6.97
C TRP A 147 -3.11 11.75 7.80
N GLY A 148 -4.44 11.66 7.68
CA GLY A 148 -5.38 12.52 8.41
C GLY A 148 -5.45 12.21 9.92
N LYS A 149 -5.21 10.96 10.34
CA LYS A 149 -5.22 10.57 11.76
C LYS A 149 -3.99 11.10 12.49
N LYS A 150 -2.80 10.92 11.88
CA LYS A 150 -1.55 11.39 12.46
C LYS A 150 -1.61 12.88 12.81
N ARG A 151 -2.26 13.70 11.98
CA ARG A 151 -2.45 15.13 12.26
C ARG A 151 -3.46 15.44 13.38
N GLN A 152 -4.48 14.61 13.56
CA GLN A 152 -5.43 14.76 14.67
C GLN A 152 -4.79 14.34 16.01
N ASP A 153 -3.91 13.34 15.98
CA ASP A 153 -3.18 12.88 17.15
C ASP A 153 -2.02 13.85 17.50
N GLU A 154 -1.25 14.33 16.52
CA GLU A 154 -0.22 15.38 16.69
C GLU A 154 -0.84 16.71 17.16
N GLY A 155 -2.06 17.05 16.71
CA GLY A 155 -2.80 18.22 17.18
C GLY A 155 -3.39 18.08 18.60
N ARG A 156 -3.35 16.87 19.17
CA ARG A 156 -3.77 16.58 20.56
C ARG A 156 -2.59 16.46 21.53
N GLU A 157 -1.35 16.31 21.05
CA GLU A 157 -0.16 16.13 21.90
C GLU A 157 0.55 17.43 22.34
N GLN A 158 -0.01 18.62 22.12
CA GLN A 158 0.36 19.83 22.90
C GLN A 158 -0.91 20.62 23.27
N PRO A 159 -1.15 20.92 24.56
CA PRO A 159 -0.16 21.40 25.52
C PRO A 159 -0.08 20.55 26.80
N LEU A 160 1.08 19.92 27.05
CA LEU A 160 1.52 19.77 28.44
C LEU A 160 2.12 21.12 28.86
N THR A 161 1.31 21.84 29.59
CA THR A 161 1.55 23.11 30.25
C THR A 161 2.94 23.20 30.89
N LEU A 162 3.64 24.29 30.56
CA LEU A 162 4.41 25.04 31.54
C LEU A 162 3.48 25.36 32.73
N ALA A 163 3.69 24.74 33.88
CA ALA A 163 3.25 25.24 35.18
C ALA A 163 3.93 24.47 36.33
N SER A 164 4.47 25.26 37.26
CA SER A 164 5.19 24.99 38.54
C SER A 164 6.52 24.26 38.48
#